data_AF-A0A923SS10-F1
#
_entry.id   AF-A0A923SS10-F1
#
_cell.length_a   1.000
_cell.length_b   1.000
_cell.length_c   1.000
_cell.angle_alpha   90.00
_cell.angle_beta   90.00
_cell.angle_gamma   90.00
#
_symmetry.space_group_name_H-M   'P 1'
#
loop_
_entity.id
_entity.type
_entity.pdbx_description
1 polymer ?
#
loop_
_entity_poly.entity_id
_entity_poly.type
_entity_poly.pdbx_seq_one_letter_code
_entity_poly.pdbx_strand_id
1 'polypeptide(L)'
;MKINGNSRPPERAYSARHSKDRVRDGPQEPHKAADTSPSPWRAVAAYLGKLRFKRRVFGGVDEADVWRKIEKLNGLYEEALRAERIRYDALLAEQRRQTARGEGWTGDE
;
A
#
# COMPACT_ATOMS: atom_id res chain seq x y z
N MET A 1 2.79 -34.80 38.88
CA MET A 1 1.50 -34.23 39.37
C MET A 1 1.78 -32.81 39.89
N LYS A 2 0.83 -31.90 39.69
CA LYS A 2 0.87 -30.41 39.70
C LYS A 2 1.28 -29.79 41.07
N ILE A 3 1.71 -28.53 41.23
CA ILE A 3 0.97 -27.25 41.03
C ILE A 3 1.84 -25.96 41.18
N ASN A 4 1.46 -24.92 40.41
CA ASN A 4 1.47 -23.45 40.66
C ASN A 4 2.80 -22.70 40.91
N GLY A 5 3.03 -21.45 40.50
CA GLY A 5 2.23 -20.41 39.85
C GLY A 5 2.88 -19.04 40.13
N ASN A 6 3.02 -18.22 39.08
CA ASN A 6 3.22 -16.76 39.06
C ASN A 6 4.63 -16.17 39.33
N SER A 7 5.21 -15.51 38.32
CA SER A 7 5.81 -14.16 38.41
C SER A 7 6.21 -13.65 37.01
N ARG A 8 5.59 -12.56 36.56
CA ARG A 8 6.02 -11.74 35.41
C ARG A 8 7.42 -11.16 35.66
N PRO A 9 8.34 -11.12 34.69
CA PRO A 9 9.48 -10.20 34.75
C PRO A 9 9.15 -8.85 34.09
N PRO A 10 9.77 -7.75 34.54
CA PRO A 10 9.34 -6.38 34.25
C PRO A 10 9.84 -5.85 32.90
N GLU A 11 9.07 -4.90 32.38
CA GLU A 11 9.35 -4.09 31.19
C GLU A 11 10.41 -3.02 31.49
N ARG A 12 11.20 -2.68 30.45
CA ARG A 12 12.08 -1.50 30.23
C ARG A 12 13.59 -1.72 30.36
N ALA A 13 14.28 -1.63 29.23
CA ALA A 13 14.95 -0.39 28.81
C ALA A 13 15.59 -0.57 27.41
N TYR A 14 15.12 0.20 26.43
CA TYR A 14 15.83 0.37 25.16
C TYR A 14 17.16 1.09 25.42
N SER A 15 18.27 0.38 25.30
CA SER A 15 19.60 0.99 25.33
C SER A 15 20.01 1.41 23.92
N ALA A 16 20.14 2.72 23.74
CA ALA A 16 20.75 3.34 22.59
C ALA A 16 22.20 2.88 22.43
N ARG A 17 22.58 2.43 21.23
CA ARG A 17 23.96 2.46 20.76
C ARG A 17 24.02 3.14 19.41
N HIS A 18 24.52 4.36 19.41
CA HIS A 18 25.12 4.98 18.23
C HIS A 18 26.40 4.22 17.87
N SER A 19 26.52 3.79 16.62
CA SER A 19 27.80 3.52 15.99
C SER A 19 27.74 4.12 14.58
N LYS A 20 28.45 5.25 14.42
CA LYS A 20 28.75 5.86 13.13
C LYS A 20 29.78 4.98 12.40
N ASP A 21 29.70 5.00 11.08
CA ASP A 21 30.71 4.55 10.11
C ASP A 21 30.85 3.03 9.87
N ARG A 22 29.94 2.50 9.06
CA ARG A 22 30.28 1.50 8.02
C ARG A 22 29.57 1.84 6.72
N VAL A 23 30.31 2.45 5.80
CA VAL A 23 30.01 2.36 4.36
C VAL A 23 30.32 0.92 3.96
N ARG A 24 29.28 0.13 3.70
CA ARG A 24 29.40 -1.17 3.03
C ARG A 24 28.16 -1.35 2.19
N ASP A 25 28.34 -1.35 0.88
CA ASP A 25 27.35 -1.64 -0.15
C ASP A 25 26.45 -2.81 0.27
N GLY A 26 25.26 -2.48 0.77
CA GLY A 26 24.18 -3.43 0.98
C GLY A 26 23.34 -3.52 -0.29
N PRO A 27 22.67 -4.66 -0.57
CA PRO A 27 21.96 -4.88 -1.82
C PRO A 27 21.05 -3.71 -2.11
N GLN A 28 21.25 -3.08 -3.28
CA GLN A 28 20.40 -2.01 -3.75
C GLN A 28 18.95 -2.52 -3.71
N GLU A 29 18.18 -1.98 -2.78
CA GLU A 29 16.76 -2.22 -2.58
C GLU A 29 16.04 -2.28 -3.94
N PRO A 30 15.59 -3.46 -4.42
CA PRO A 30 15.13 -3.64 -5.81
C PRO A 30 13.79 -2.97 -6.11
N HIS A 31 13.21 -2.22 -5.15
CA HIS A 31 11.88 -1.64 -5.29
C HIS A 31 11.83 -0.29 -6.02
N LYS A 32 12.96 0.37 -6.31
CA LYS A 32 12.90 1.65 -7.05
C LYS A 32 12.60 1.52 -8.55
N ALA A 33 12.70 0.33 -9.14
CA ALA A 33 12.51 0.17 -10.59
C ALA A 33 11.07 -0.21 -11.00
N ALA A 34 10.28 -0.81 -10.09
CA ALA A 34 8.91 -1.26 -10.40
C ALA A 34 7.85 -0.13 -10.36
N ASP A 35 8.21 1.05 -9.84
CA ASP A 35 7.30 2.18 -9.63
C ASP A 35 7.20 3.15 -10.82
N THR A 36 7.72 2.76 -11.98
CA THR A 36 7.66 3.60 -13.19
C THR A 36 6.26 3.55 -13.87
N SER A 37 5.41 2.59 -13.49
CA SER A 37 4.04 2.55 -14.01
C SER A 37 3.24 3.75 -13.47
N PRO A 38 2.54 4.52 -14.33
CA PRO A 38 1.71 5.63 -13.88
C PRO A 38 0.73 5.15 -12.79
N SER A 39 0.74 5.84 -11.63
CA SER A 39 -0.15 5.49 -10.52
C SER A 39 -1.60 5.34 -11.00
N PRO A 40 -2.31 4.25 -10.64
CA PRO A 40 -3.71 4.02 -10.99
C PRO A 40 -4.64 5.19 -10.63
N TRP A 41 -4.26 5.97 -9.62
CA TRP A 41 -5.03 7.07 -9.05
C TRP A 41 -4.95 8.38 -9.83
N ARG A 42 -4.08 8.49 -10.84
CA ARG A 42 -3.88 9.75 -11.58
C ARG A 42 -5.15 10.25 -12.25
N ALA A 43 -5.97 9.35 -12.79
CA ALA A 43 -7.23 9.72 -13.44
C ALA A 43 -8.25 10.29 -12.44
N VAL A 44 -8.35 9.68 -11.25
CA VAL A 44 -9.19 10.16 -10.14
C VAL A 44 -8.73 11.55 -9.68
N ALA A 45 -7.43 11.74 -9.43
CA ALA A 45 -6.87 13.02 -9.00
C ALA A 45 -7.07 14.12 -10.05
N ALA A 46 -6.84 13.82 -11.33
CA ALA A 46 -7.05 14.77 -12.42
C ALA A 46 -8.52 15.16 -12.60
N TYR A 47 -9.44 14.23 -12.39
CA TYR A 47 -10.87 14.49 -12.47
C TYR A 47 -11.36 15.34 -11.29
N LEU A 48 -10.96 14.99 -10.06
CA LEU A 48 -11.28 15.77 -8.87
C LEU A 48 -10.73 17.20 -8.94
N GLY A 49 -9.49 17.37 -9.42
CA GLY A 49 -8.89 18.70 -9.59
C GLY A 49 -9.63 19.60 -10.59
N LYS A 50 -10.38 19.02 -11.53
CA LYS A 50 -11.21 19.73 -12.52
C LYS A 50 -12.69 19.76 -12.15
N LEU A 51 -13.09 19.13 -11.05
CA LEU A 51 -14.48 18.93 -10.71
C LEU A 51 -15.14 20.26 -10.30
N ARG A 52 -16.17 20.67 -11.03
CA ARG A 52 -16.99 21.85 -10.68
C ARG A 52 -18.45 21.50 -10.80
N PHE A 53 -19.29 21.86 -9.85
CA PHE A 53 -20.72 21.59 -9.91
C PHE A 53 -21.48 22.72 -10.63
N LYS A 54 -22.49 22.35 -11.40
CA LYS A 54 -23.37 23.31 -12.07
C LYS A 54 -24.32 23.91 -11.03
N ARG A 55 -24.42 25.24 -11.00
CA ARG A 55 -25.36 25.96 -10.12
C ARG A 55 -26.76 25.99 -10.75
N ARG A 56 -27.81 25.97 -9.92
CA ARG A 56 -29.19 26.29 -10.34
C ARG A 56 -29.40 27.81 -10.29
N VAL A 57 -30.39 28.28 -11.05
CA VAL A 57 -30.70 29.72 -11.22
C VAL A 57 -31.20 30.34 -9.91
N PHE A 58 -31.83 29.57 -9.04
CA PHE A 58 -32.17 29.96 -7.66
C PHE A 58 -31.66 28.89 -6.70
N GLY A 59 -30.88 29.34 -5.70
CA GLY A 59 -30.46 28.58 -4.53
C GLY A 59 -30.05 27.12 -4.76
N GLY A 60 -28.75 26.86 -5.00
CA GLY A 60 -28.17 25.51 -4.91
C GLY A 60 -27.45 25.02 -6.16
N VAL A 61 -27.18 23.72 -6.17
CA VAL A 61 -26.51 22.98 -7.25
C VAL A 61 -27.52 22.11 -7.99
N ASP A 62 -27.23 21.86 -9.27
CA ASP A 62 -28.01 20.96 -10.12
C ASP A 62 -27.74 19.52 -9.64
N GLU A 63 -28.69 18.93 -8.91
CA GLU A 63 -28.56 17.58 -8.34
C GLU A 63 -28.29 16.52 -9.40
N ALA A 64 -28.93 16.63 -10.58
CA ALA A 64 -28.68 15.71 -11.67
C ALA A 64 -27.22 15.82 -12.17
N ASP A 65 -26.64 17.02 -12.17
CA ASP A 65 -25.23 17.23 -12.45
C ASP A 65 -24.30 16.64 -11.39
N VAL A 66 -24.66 16.78 -10.11
CA VAL A 66 -23.92 16.17 -9.00
C VAL A 66 -23.92 14.64 -9.13
N TRP A 67 -25.10 14.03 -9.32
CA TRP A 67 -25.23 12.58 -9.43
C TRP A 67 -24.43 12.01 -10.60
N ARG A 68 -24.54 12.61 -11.79
CA ARG A 68 -23.72 12.20 -12.96
C ARG A 68 -22.22 12.27 -12.66
N LYS A 69 -21.79 13.27 -11.89
CA LYS A 69 -20.38 13.45 -11.53
C LYS A 69 -19.91 12.42 -10.52
N ILE A 70 -20.77 12.04 -9.58
CA ILE A 70 -20.53 10.95 -8.63
C ILE A 70 -20.43 9.61 -9.37
N GLU A 71 -21.36 9.31 -10.28
CA GLU A 71 -21.32 8.08 -11.10
C GLU A 71 -20.01 7.99 -11.89
N LYS A 72 -19.62 9.08 -12.54
CA LYS A 72 -18.35 9.13 -13.28
C LYS A 72 -17.14 8.94 -12.36
N LEU A 73 -17.14 9.59 -11.18
CA LEU A 73 -16.07 9.42 -10.21
C LEU A 73 -15.99 7.96 -9.74
N ASN A 74 -17.12 7.32 -9.48
CA ASN A 74 -17.19 5.92 -9.06
C ASN A 74 -16.57 5.00 -10.13
N GLY A 75 -16.89 5.23 -11.41
CA GLY A 75 -16.28 4.48 -12.51
C GLY A 75 -14.75 4.60 -12.55
N LEU A 76 -14.20 5.80 -12.31
CA LEU A 76 -12.75 6.01 -12.23
C LEU A 76 -12.13 5.31 -11.02
N TYR A 77 -12.83 5.26 -9.88
CA TYR A 77 -12.39 4.52 -8.70
C TYR A 77 -12.34 3.02 -8.96
N GLU A 78 -13.39 2.45 -9.56
CA GLU A 78 -13.44 1.03 -9.90
C GLU A 78 -12.30 0.63 -10.84
N GLU A 79 -11.97 1.47 -11.81
CA GLU A 79 -10.84 1.24 -12.71
C GLU A 79 -9.49 1.31 -11.97
N ALA A 80 -9.29 2.35 -11.14
CA ALA A 80 -8.08 2.49 -10.34
C ALA A 80 -7.88 1.32 -9.38
N LEU A 81 -8.94 0.88 -8.70
CA LEU A 81 -8.92 -0.25 -7.77
C LEU A 81 -8.60 -1.57 -8.48
N ARG A 82 -9.17 -1.80 -9.68
CA ARG A 82 -8.82 -2.97 -10.50
C ARG A 82 -7.35 -2.98 -10.89
N ALA A 83 -6.82 -1.85 -11.35
CA ALA A 83 -5.41 -1.74 -11.71
C ALA A 83 -4.48 -1.93 -10.50
N GLU A 84 -4.84 -1.35 -9.35
CA GLU A 84 -4.08 -1.54 -8.11
C GLU A 84 -4.10 -3.00 -7.64
N ARG A 85 -5.25 -3.67 -7.75
CA ARG A 85 -5.36 -5.10 -7.42
C ARG A 85 -4.44 -5.95 -8.28
N ILE A 86 -4.42 -5.74 -9.59
CA ILE A 86 -3.50 -6.44 -10.50
C ILE A 86 -2.04 -6.21 -10.10
N ARG A 87 -1.69 -4.97 -9.75
CA ARG A 87 -0.34 -4.62 -9.30
C ARG A 87 0.04 -5.37 -8.03
N TYR A 88 -0.82 -5.35 -7.01
CA TYR A 88 -0.55 -6.07 -5.76
C TYR A 88 -0.53 -7.59 -5.96
N ASP A 89 -1.43 -8.13 -6.77
CA ASP A 89 -1.47 -9.57 -7.07
C ASP A 89 -0.17 -10.02 -7.74
N ALA A 90 0.41 -9.21 -8.64
CA ALA A 90 1.70 -9.48 -9.24
C ALA A 90 2.85 -9.46 -8.21
N LEU A 91 2.86 -8.48 -7.30
CA LEU A 91 3.86 -8.38 -6.23
C LEU A 91 3.76 -9.56 -5.25
N LEU A 92 2.54 -9.93 -4.84
CA LEU A 92 2.30 -11.07 -3.96
C LEU A 92 2.70 -12.40 -4.63
N ALA A 93 2.41 -12.55 -5.92
CA ALA A 93 2.82 -13.74 -6.67
C ALA A 93 4.35 -13.84 -6.75
N GLU A 94 5.05 -12.72 -6.95
CA GLU A 94 6.51 -12.70 -6.95
C GLU A 94 7.08 -13.01 -5.57
N GLN A 95 6.53 -12.42 -4.50
CA GLN A 95 6.95 -12.74 -3.14
C GLN A 95 6.75 -14.22 -2.82
N ARG A 96 5.58 -14.79 -3.13
CA ARG A 96 5.31 -16.22 -2.93
C ARG A 96 6.29 -17.11 -3.68
N ARG A 97 6.64 -16.74 -4.93
CA ARG A 97 7.69 -17.44 -5.70
C ARG A 97 9.05 -17.36 -5.02
N GLN A 98 9.40 -16.23 -4.42
CA GLN A 98 10.67 -16.07 -3.70
C GLN A 98 10.70 -16.86 -2.40
N THR A 99 9.62 -16.85 -1.61
CA THR A 99 9.50 -17.67 -0.39
C THR A 99 9.60 -19.16 -0.72
N ALA A 100 8.89 -19.64 -1.74
CA ALA A 100 8.96 -21.04 -2.17
C ALA A 100 10.35 -21.44 -2.72
N ARG A 101 11.11 -20.50 -3.29
CA ARG A 101 12.52 -20.71 -3.65
C ARG A 101 13.44 -20.74 -2.42
N GLY A 102 13.13 -19.98 -1.37
CA GLY A 102 13.91 -19.91 -0.12
C GLY A 102 13.67 -21.08 0.83
N GLU A 103 12.51 -21.74 0.76
CA GLU A 103 12.19 -22.97 1.51
C GLU A 103 12.91 -24.23 0.98
N GLY A 104 13.76 -24.09 -0.04
CA GLY A 104 14.60 -25.16 -0.61
C GLY A 104 15.96 -25.38 0.06
N TRP A 105 16.26 -24.71 1.19
CA TRP A 105 17.46 -25.05 1.98
C TRP A 105 17.12 -26.15 3.00
N THR A 106 17.10 -27.40 2.53
CA THR A 106 17.31 -28.57 3.37
C THR A 106 18.77 -28.54 3.81
N GLY A 107 19.00 -28.09 5.04
CA GLY A 107 20.26 -28.31 5.74
C GLY A 107 20.38 -29.80 6.05
N ASP A 108 20.90 -30.55 5.09
CA ASP A 108 21.53 -31.83 5.33
C ASP A 108 23.00 -31.55 5.70
N GLU A 109 23.34 -31.64 7.00
CA GLU A 109 24.66 -31.99 7.54
C GLU A 109 24.58 -32.30 9.04
#